data_AF-A0A9D7EDD4-F1
#
_entry.id   AF-A0A9D7EDD4-F1
#
_cell.length_a   1.000
_cell.length_b   1.000
_cell.length_c   1.000
_cell.angle_alpha   90.00
_cell.angle_beta   90.00
_cell.angle_gamma   90.00
#
_symmetry.space_group_name_H-M   'P 1'
#
loop_
_entity.id
_entity.type
_entity.pdbx_description
1 polymer ?
#
loop_
_entity_poly.entity_id
_entity_poly.type
_entity_poly.pdbx_seq_one_letter_code
_entity_poly.pdbx_strand_id
1 'polypeptide(L)'
;MVRSAPTNVIQLVKRVQAVQPKVTLVTPEAVALASRYVKEKVVGGSSMADCLHIAVATMAKADILASWNFKHIVNVHVSGL
;
A
#
# COMPACT_ATOMS: atom_id res chain seq x y z
N MET A 1 1.15 -12.29 14.88
CA MET A 1 2.30 -12.37 13.94
C MET A 1 3.62 -11.77 14.49
N VAL A 2 3.62 -10.65 15.23
CA VAL A 2 4.90 -10.03 15.70
C VAL A 2 5.53 -10.72 16.92
N ARG A 3 4.77 -11.47 17.72
CA ARG A 3 5.23 -12.01 19.02
C ARG A 3 6.32 -13.09 18.93
N SER A 4 6.52 -13.70 17.77
CA SER A 4 7.55 -14.72 17.52
C SER A 4 8.62 -14.26 16.53
N ALA A 5 8.67 -12.97 16.20
CA ALA A 5 9.65 -12.42 15.26
C ALA A 5 11.01 -12.20 15.94
N PRO A 6 12.12 -12.20 15.19
CA PRO A 6 13.45 -11.85 15.72
C PRO A 6 13.47 -10.50 16.44
N THR A 7 14.34 -10.35 17.44
CA THR A 7 14.39 -9.17 18.32
C THR A 7 14.50 -7.85 17.54
N ASN A 8 15.31 -7.82 16.48
CA ASN A 8 15.48 -6.63 15.63
C ASN A 8 14.15 -6.20 14.96
N VAL A 9 13.29 -7.14 14.56
CA VAL A 9 11.97 -6.86 13.98
C VAL A 9 11.02 -6.29 15.03
N ILE A 10 10.98 -6.90 16.22
CA ILE A 10 10.15 -6.41 17.33
C ILE A 10 10.54 -4.97 17.71
N GLN A 11 11.85 -4.70 17.80
CA GLN A 11 12.35 -3.35 18.12
C GLN A 11 12.03 -2.35 17.02
N LEU A 12 12.12 -2.75 15.74
CA LEU A 12 11.72 -1.89 14.62
C LEU A 12 10.24 -1.51 14.70
N VAL A 13 9.35 -2.48 14.91
CA VAL A 13 7.90 -2.22 15.03
C VAL A 13 7.62 -1.26 16.19
N LYS A 14 8.29 -1.43 17.34
CA LYS A 14 8.15 -0.51 18.48
C LYS A 14 8.57 0.92 18.13
N ARG A 15 9.68 1.11 17.40
CA ARG A 15 10.13 2.44 16.94
C ARG A 15 9.12 3.08 15.98
N VAL A 16 8.55 2.30 15.07
CA VAL A 16 7.51 2.79 14.15
C VAL A 16 6.24 3.15 14.91
N GLN A 17 5.85 2.40 15.93
CA GLN A 17 4.69 2.73 16.76
C GLN A 17 4.94 3.98 17.63
N ALA A 18 6.17 4.20 18.08
CA ALA A 18 6.54 5.34 18.91
C ALA A 18 6.36 6.68 18.19
N VAL A 19 6.43 6.72 16.85
CA VAL A 19 6.13 7.93 16.07
C VAL A 19 4.63 8.15 15.85
N GLN A 20 3.77 7.33 16.46
CA GLN A 20 2.31 7.43 16.45
C GLN A 20 1.73 7.68 15.05
N PRO A 21 2.02 6.79 14.08
CA PRO A 21 1.56 6.98 12.71
C PRO A 21 0.03 6.91 12.69
N LYS A 22 -0.57 7.75 11.85
CA LYS A 22 -2.00 7.65 11.56
C LYS A 22 -2.26 6.34 10.83
N VAL A 23 -2.92 5.41 11.49
CA VAL A 23 -3.38 4.16 10.88
C VAL A 23 -4.74 4.42 10.23
N THR A 24 -4.81 4.20 8.92
CA THR A 24 -6.06 4.34 8.17
C THR A 24 -6.68 2.96 7.97
N LEU A 25 -7.99 2.86 8.19
CA LEU A 25 -8.73 1.62 7.99
C LEU A 25 -9.01 1.38 6.52
N VAL A 26 -9.10 0.10 6.16
CA VAL A 26 -9.63 -0.31 4.86
C VAL A 26 -11.14 -0.23 4.93
N THR A 27 -11.74 0.63 4.10
CA THR A 27 -13.19 0.80 4.04
C THR A 27 -13.80 0.05 2.85
N PRO A 28 -15.12 -0.23 2.83
CA PRO A 28 -15.79 -0.83 1.67
C PRO A 28 -15.59 -0.05 0.37
N GLU A 29 -15.52 1.29 0.44
CA GLU A 29 -15.26 2.15 -0.71
C GLU A 29 -13.84 1.94 -1.25
N ALA A 30 -12.85 1.82 -0.36
CA ALA A 30 -11.48 1.50 -0.75
C ALA A 30 -11.38 0.10 -1.38
N VAL A 31 -12.14 -0.88 -0.89
CA VAL A 31 -12.22 -2.22 -1.48
C VAL A 31 -12.87 -2.18 -2.87
N ALA A 32 -13.95 -1.42 -3.04
CA ALA A 32 -14.62 -1.24 -4.33
C ALA A 32 -13.68 -0.58 -5.35
N LEU A 33 -12.95 0.47 -4.93
CA LEU A 33 -11.96 1.14 -5.76
C LEU A 33 -10.80 0.21 -6.14
N ALA A 34 -10.26 -0.55 -5.18
CA ALA A 34 -9.22 -1.53 -5.43
C ALA A 34 -9.67 -2.62 -6.42
N SER A 35 -10.92 -3.08 -6.30
CA SER A 35 -11.50 -4.07 -7.23
C SER A 35 -11.56 -3.54 -8.66
N ARG A 36 -11.87 -2.24 -8.83
CA ARG A 36 -11.78 -1.57 -10.13
C ARG A 36 -10.34 -1.53 -10.65
N TYR A 37 -9.37 -1.19 -9.81
CA TYR A 37 -7.95 -1.19 -10.22
C TYR A 37 -7.46 -2.57 -10.69
N VAL A 38 -7.87 -3.65 -10.01
CA VAL A 38 -7.58 -5.02 -10.45
C VAL A 38 -8.22 -5.31 -11.81
N LYS A 39 -9.51 -4.96 -11.97
CA LYS A 39 -10.23 -5.18 -13.24
C LYS A 39 -9.56 -4.45 -14.41
N GLU A 40 -9.16 -3.21 -14.20
CA GLU A 40 -8.52 -2.36 -15.21
C GLU A 40 -7.01 -2.63 -15.37
N LYS A 41 -6.45 -3.59 -14.61
CA LYS A 41 -5.04 -3.98 -14.65
C LYS A 41 -4.07 -2.81 -14.47
N VAL A 42 -4.45 -1.83 -13.62
CA VAL A 42 -3.69 -0.60 -13.35
C VAL A 42 -2.27 -0.90 -12.87
N VAL A 43 -2.10 -2.03 -12.21
CA VAL A 43 -0.84 -2.53 -11.66
C VAL A 43 -0.48 -3.81 -12.41
N GLY A 44 0.64 -3.86 -13.13
CA GLY A 44 1.00 -5.06 -13.91
C GLY A 44 1.16 -6.27 -12.99
N GLY A 45 0.42 -7.37 -13.20
CA GLY A 45 0.38 -8.50 -12.25
C GLY A 45 -0.51 -8.24 -11.02
N SER A 46 -1.71 -7.69 -11.24
CA SER A 46 -2.57 -7.03 -10.24
C SER A 46 -2.89 -7.87 -9.00
N SER A 47 -2.12 -7.68 -7.93
CA SER A 47 -2.45 -8.17 -6.60
C SER A 47 -3.50 -7.27 -5.95
N MET A 48 -4.54 -7.87 -5.36
CA MET A 48 -5.56 -7.14 -4.61
C MET A 48 -4.94 -6.31 -3.47
N ALA A 49 -3.86 -6.80 -2.85
CA ALA A 49 -3.18 -6.09 -1.76
C ALA A 49 -2.55 -4.75 -2.23
N ASP A 50 -1.90 -4.74 -3.39
CA ASP A 50 -1.32 -3.52 -3.96
C ASP A 50 -2.41 -2.53 -4.38
N CYS A 51 -3.49 -3.03 -5.00
CA CYS A 51 -4.63 -2.20 -5.38
C CYS A 51 -5.33 -1.59 -4.16
N LEU A 52 -5.43 -2.34 -3.06
CA LEU A 52 -5.97 -1.85 -1.80
C LEU A 52 -5.10 -0.76 -1.20
N HIS A 53 -3.78 -0.93 -1.23
CA HIS A 53 -2.83 0.06 -0.75
C HIS A 53 -2.96 1.37 -1.52
N ILE A 54 -3.01 1.30 -2.85
CA ILE A 54 -3.23 2.47 -3.73
C ILE A 54 -4.60 3.11 -3.44
N ALA A 55 -5.67 2.32 -3.35
CA ALA A 55 -7.03 2.83 -3.12
C ALA A 55 -7.14 3.57 -1.77
N VAL A 56 -6.57 3.01 -0.69
CA VAL A 56 -6.56 3.66 0.62
C VAL A 56 -5.77 4.97 0.57
N ALA A 57 -4.61 5.00 -0.10
CA ALA A 57 -3.82 6.21 -0.27
C ALA A 57 -4.58 7.29 -1.08
N THR A 58 -5.27 6.90 -2.15
CA THR A 58 -6.14 7.79 -2.94
C THR A 58 -7.26 8.37 -2.08
N MET A 59 -7.96 7.55 -1.30
CA MET A 59 -9.05 8.00 -0.42
C MET A 59 -8.55 8.89 0.71
N ALA A 60 -7.35 8.63 1.22
CA ALA A 60 -6.68 9.46 2.21
C ALA A 60 -6.11 10.77 1.63
N LYS A 61 -6.18 10.97 0.31
CA LYS A 61 -5.56 12.10 -0.40
C LYS A 61 -4.07 12.25 -0.09
N ALA A 62 -3.36 11.13 0.02
CA ALA A 62 -1.93 11.14 0.25
C ALA A 62 -1.19 11.70 -0.97
N ASP A 63 -0.27 12.64 -0.76
CA ASP A 63 0.52 13.23 -1.84
C ASP A 63 1.57 12.25 -2.39
N ILE A 64 2.05 11.33 -1.55
CA ILE A 64 3.11 10.37 -1.89
C ILE A 64 2.75 8.99 -1.34
N LEU A 65 2.95 7.96 -2.17
CA LEU A 65 2.83 6.55 -1.80
C LEU A 65 4.23 5.89 -1.81
N ALA A 66 4.80 5.66 -0.63
CA ALA A 66 6.03 4.89 -0.51
C ALA A 66 5.72 3.38 -0.44
N SER A 67 6.37 2.58 -1.28
CA SER A 67 6.19 1.13 -1.30
C SER A 67 7.52 0.41 -1.46
N TRP A 68 7.68 -0.70 -0.75
CA TRP A 68 8.80 -1.62 -0.94
C TRP A 68 8.55 -2.59 -2.10
N ASN A 69 7.35 -2.59 -2.69
CA ASN A 69 6.97 -3.41 -3.83
C ASN A 69 7.21 -2.67 -5.16
N PHE A 70 8.48 -2.60 -5.56
CA PHE A 70 8.95 -1.87 -6.75
C PHE A 70 8.54 -2.51 -8.09
N LYS A 71 8.15 -3.79 -8.12
CA LYS A 71 7.80 -4.48 -9.38
C LYS A 71 6.44 -4.08 -9.95
N HIS A 72 5.50 -3.73 -9.07
CA HIS A 72 4.09 -3.65 -9.44
C HIS A 72 3.59 -2.20 -9.46
N ILE A 73 3.94 -1.38 -8.47
CA ILE A 73 3.37 -0.02 -8.31
C ILE A 73 4.16 1.05 -9.09
N VAL A 74 5.46 0.84 -9.35
CA VAL A 74 6.39 1.86 -9.84
C VAL A 74 6.80 1.60 -11.31
N ASN A 75 5.85 1.30 -12.20
CA ASN A 75 6.14 1.32 -13.64
C ASN A 75 5.41 2.49 -14.29
N VAL A 76 6.02 3.68 -14.20
CA VAL A 76 5.58 4.85 -14.96
C VAL A 76 6.00 4.64 -16.41
N HIS A 77 5.17 4.02 -17.23
CA HIS A 77 5.32 4.15 -18.68
C HIS A 77 4.65 5.45 -19.11
N VAL A 78 5.44 6.52 -19.19
CA VAL A 78 5.05 7.72 -19.94
C VAL A 78 5.23 7.40 -21.41
N SER A 79 4.23 6.81 -22.06
CA SER A 79 4.18 6.75 -23.52
C SER A 79 3.74 8.13 -24.02
N GLY A 80 4.71 9.02 -24.25
CA GLY A 80 4.42 10.39 -24.67
C GLY A 80 5.57 11.40 -24.67
N LEU A 81 6.84 10.95 -24.58
CA LEU A 81 8.03 11.74 -24.95
C LEU A 81 8.84 10.94 -25.96
#